data_AF-A0A924LVI4-F1
#
_entry.id   AF-A0A924LVI4-F1
#
_cell.length_a   1.000
_cell.length_b   1.000
_cell.length_c   1.000
_cell.angle_alpha   90.00
_cell.angle_beta   90.00
_cell.angle_gamma   90.00
#
_symmetry.space_group_name_H-M   'P 1'
#
loop_
_entity.id
_entity.type
_entity.pdbx_description
1 polymer ?
#
loop_
_entity_poly.entity_id
_entity_poly.type
_entity_poly.pdbx_seq_one_letter_code
_entity_poly.pdbx_strand_id
1 'polypeptide(L)'
;MKSKITLLLALLFTVLSFSQFENKSYNLLKDKLSTYILYDRVFNLSNATEILEKEITTSDFNQIYSEMQRADFLNRLPDYEFIKKQAKLGFVNNNIPLSILITDFETIKQSALNNQNIILNTENQYVVKQNTDNFDVHSINLVAPLLDKSKCNKVNFVLNENLVFNTTNKTIQSIEANFNNGQGFKKLTYNQEISVTFLKVGSQTINFKIKFTNGEVVNQTAKFNTENNSLSKNRSNSFAPNVVNTIFSTIPFLGYGETAIGGTGYIGLAEYEIFLDTTTGVLDKPIFLLDGFDPGDARGIPAIYSLMNYGTGTQNLADDIRAQGFDVIIVNFPNYTRPGTSTVIDGGTDYIQRNALILVELIKQINLIKVGTEKNVVVGPSMGGLISRYALRY
;
A
#
# COMPACT_ATOMS: atom_id res chain seq x y z
N MET A 1 -25.68 40.23 -36.88
CA MET A 1 -25.77 39.57 -35.56
C MET A 1 -25.57 38.08 -35.75
N LYS A 2 -24.39 37.55 -35.41
CA LYS A 2 -24.09 36.10 -35.49
C LYS A 2 -24.17 35.51 -34.09
N SER A 3 -25.19 34.67 -33.88
CA SER A 3 -25.35 33.81 -32.70
C SER A 3 -24.19 32.82 -32.63
N LYS A 4 -23.47 32.78 -31.50
CA LYS A 4 -22.51 31.71 -31.18
C LYS A 4 -23.21 30.77 -30.21
N ILE A 5 -23.62 29.61 -30.71
CA ILE A 5 -24.04 28.46 -29.91
C ILE A 5 -22.74 27.78 -29.46
N THR A 6 -22.40 27.92 -28.18
CA THR A 6 -21.29 27.17 -27.58
C THR A 6 -21.85 25.84 -27.10
N LEU A 7 -21.52 24.77 -27.83
CA LEU A 7 -21.83 23.39 -27.47
C LEU A 7 -20.87 22.97 -26.35
N LEU A 8 -21.39 22.80 -25.13
CA LEU A 8 -20.63 22.26 -24.00
C LEU A 8 -20.56 20.73 -24.18
N LEU A 9 -19.38 20.21 -24.54
CA LEU A 9 -19.10 18.78 -24.51
C LEU A 9 -19.13 18.30 -23.05
N ALA A 10 -20.13 17.51 -22.69
CA ALA A 10 -20.09 16.71 -21.48
C ALA A 10 -19.03 15.61 -21.67
N LEU A 11 -17.91 15.72 -20.95
CA LEU A 11 -16.99 14.60 -20.76
C LEU A 11 -17.71 13.52 -19.96
N LEU A 12 -18.16 12.47 -20.66
CA LEU A 12 -18.46 11.19 -20.02
C LEU A 12 -17.15 10.66 -19.43
N PHE A 13 -16.97 10.82 -18.12
CA PHE A 13 -16.04 9.99 -17.37
C PHE A 13 -16.61 8.56 -17.38
N THR A 14 -16.07 7.70 -18.24
CA THR A 14 -16.24 6.26 -18.09
C THR A 14 -15.61 5.86 -16.76
N VAL A 15 -16.46 5.60 -15.77
CA VAL A 15 -16.08 4.91 -14.53
C VAL A 15 -15.64 3.52 -14.96
N LEU A 16 -14.33 3.31 -15.10
CA LEU A 16 -13.77 1.97 -15.17
C LEU A 16 -14.01 1.35 -13.80
N SER A 17 -15.05 0.53 -13.72
CA SER A 17 -15.27 -0.38 -12.61
C SER A 17 -14.04 -1.27 -12.51
N PHE A 18 -13.20 -1.06 -11.49
CA PHE A 18 -12.17 -2.01 -11.11
C PHE A 18 -12.86 -3.22 -10.45
N SER A 19 -13.60 -4.00 -11.23
CA SER A 19 -13.91 -5.37 -10.86
C SER A 19 -12.76 -6.26 -11.31
N GLN A 20 -12.48 -7.31 -10.53
CA GLN A 20 -11.54 -8.39 -10.83
C GLN A 20 -12.01 -9.21 -12.05
N PHE A 21 -12.21 -8.58 -13.21
CA PHE A 21 -12.28 -9.32 -14.46
C PHE A 21 -10.87 -9.86 -14.70
N GLU A 22 -10.75 -11.18 -14.72
CA GLU A 22 -9.60 -11.87 -15.27
C GLU A 22 -9.23 -11.17 -16.58
N ASN A 23 -8.04 -10.57 -16.66
CA ASN A 23 -7.61 -9.84 -17.84
C ASN A 23 -7.37 -10.86 -18.96
N LYS A 24 -8.44 -11.15 -19.71
CA LYS A 24 -8.45 -12.13 -20.80
C LYS A 24 -7.52 -11.76 -21.94
N SER A 25 -7.01 -10.53 -21.97
CA SER A 25 -6.13 -10.03 -23.03
C SER A 25 -4.85 -10.86 -23.18
N TYR A 26 -4.44 -11.60 -22.17
CA TYR A 26 -3.20 -12.41 -22.22
C TYR A 26 -3.44 -13.93 -22.28
N ASN A 27 -4.69 -14.40 -22.21
CA ASN A 27 -4.97 -15.82 -22.03
C ASN A 27 -4.44 -16.70 -23.18
N LEU A 28 -4.39 -16.17 -24.41
CA LEU A 28 -3.86 -16.88 -25.57
C LEU A 28 -2.33 -17.01 -25.57
N LEU A 29 -1.63 -16.31 -24.67
CA LEU A 29 -0.18 -16.44 -24.50
C LEU A 29 0.20 -17.56 -23.53
N LYS A 30 -0.73 -18.09 -22.72
CA LYS A 30 -0.46 -19.08 -21.66
C LYS A 30 0.44 -20.23 -22.12
N ASP A 31 0.06 -20.88 -23.22
CA ASP A 31 0.78 -22.07 -23.74
C ASP A 31 2.03 -21.72 -24.55
N LYS A 32 2.41 -20.44 -24.61
CA LYS A 32 3.64 -19.94 -25.26
C LYS A 32 4.73 -19.62 -24.25
N LEU A 33 4.39 -19.63 -22.96
CA LEU A 33 5.26 -19.31 -21.85
C LEU A 33 5.89 -20.59 -21.31
N SER A 34 7.20 -20.54 -21.02
CA SER A 34 7.90 -21.66 -20.40
C SER A 34 7.61 -21.75 -18.89
N THR A 35 7.34 -20.61 -18.26
CA THR A 35 7.13 -20.50 -16.80
C THR A 35 5.65 -20.56 -16.42
N TYR A 36 4.76 -20.31 -17.38
CA TYR A 36 3.33 -20.04 -17.17
C TYR A 36 3.02 -18.83 -16.26
N ILE A 37 4.00 -17.96 -16.01
CA ILE A 37 3.82 -16.71 -15.25
C ILE A 37 4.20 -15.56 -16.16
N LEU A 38 3.21 -14.72 -16.53
CA LEU A 38 3.44 -13.53 -17.35
C LEU A 38 3.22 -12.28 -16.53
N TYR A 39 4.29 -11.55 -16.27
CA TYR A 39 4.27 -10.39 -15.39
C TYR A 39 3.46 -9.22 -15.99
N ASP A 40 3.46 -9.05 -17.31
CA ASP A 40 2.64 -8.02 -18.02
C ASP A 40 1.12 -8.15 -17.81
N ARG A 41 0.64 -9.26 -17.24
CA ARG A 41 -0.77 -9.46 -16.87
C ARG A 41 -1.19 -8.62 -15.68
N VAL A 42 -0.24 -8.24 -14.84
CA VAL A 42 -0.48 -7.50 -13.61
C VAL A 42 0.12 -6.11 -13.73
N PHE A 43 -0.29 -5.22 -12.83
CA PHE A 43 0.35 -3.93 -12.71
C PHE A 43 1.66 -4.10 -11.93
N ASN A 44 2.79 -3.79 -12.57
CA ASN A 44 4.14 -4.08 -12.08
C ASN A 44 4.62 -3.02 -11.06
N LEU A 45 3.99 -2.97 -9.87
CA LEU A 45 4.32 -1.98 -8.84
C LEU A 45 5.68 -2.26 -8.19
N SER A 46 5.99 -3.53 -7.94
CA SER A 46 7.25 -3.90 -7.29
C SER A 46 8.48 -3.72 -8.19
N ASN A 47 8.27 -3.62 -9.51
CA ASN A 47 9.32 -3.72 -10.53
C ASN A 47 10.18 -4.97 -10.32
N ALA A 48 9.53 -6.14 -10.24
CA ALA A 48 10.14 -7.41 -9.86
C ALA A 48 11.36 -7.79 -10.72
N THR A 49 11.44 -7.30 -11.96
CA THR A 49 12.56 -7.48 -12.90
C THR A 49 13.88 -6.83 -12.44
N GLU A 50 13.84 -5.88 -11.50
CA GLU A 50 15.01 -5.13 -11.01
C GLU A 50 15.26 -5.31 -9.50
N ILE A 51 14.60 -6.29 -8.86
CA ILE A 51 14.58 -6.37 -7.39
C ILE A 51 15.86 -6.95 -6.77
N LEU A 52 16.70 -7.63 -7.55
CA LEU A 52 17.76 -8.51 -7.05
C LEU A 52 18.91 -7.79 -6.30
N GLU A 53 19.03 -6.47 -6.41
CA GLU A 53 20.08 -5.69 -5.74
C GLU A 53 19.62 -4.99 -4.45
N LYS A 54 18.35 -5.13 -4.06
CA LYS A 54 17.76 -4.37 -2.95
C LYS A 54 17.67 -5.18 -1.66
N GLU A 55 17.83 -4.48 -0.54
CA GLU A 55 17.40 -4.98 0.76
C GLU A 55 15.87 -5.05 0.77
N ILE A 56 15.33 -6.27 0.90
CA ILE A 56 13.90 -6.56 0.75
C ILE A 56 13.17 -6.25 2.05
N THR A 57 12.12 -5.44 1.98
CA THR A 57 11.20 -5.22 3.09
C THR A 57 10.07 -6.25 3.08
N THR A 58 9.33 -6.38 4.20
CA THR A 58 8.09 -7.16 4.25
C THR A 58 7.09 -6.70 3.19
N SER A 59 6.99 -5.39 2.94
CA SER A 59 6.11 -4.83 1.91
C SER A 59 6.53 -5.23 0.49
N ASP A 60 7.84 -5.21 0.20
CA ASP A 60 8.36 -5.64 -1.09
C ASP A 60 8.03 -7.11 -1.36
N PHE A 61 8.29 -7.99 -0.37
CA PHE A 61 7.97 -9.41 -0.48
C PHE A 61 6.47 -9.63 -0.72
N ASN A 62 5.62 -8.97 0.07
CA ASN A 62 4.17 -9.09 -0.04
C ASN A 62 3.66 -8.60 -1.41
N GLN A 63 4.19 -7.49 -1.91
CA GLN A 63 3.83 -6.95 -3.22
C GLN A 63 4.23 -7.91 -4.35
N ILE A 64 5.48 -8.40 -4.33
CA ILE A 64 5.98 -9.34 -5.34
C ILE A 64 5.18 -10.64 -5.29
N TYR A 65 4.96 -11.21 -4.11
CA TYR A 65 4.16 -12.43 -3.97
C TYR A 65 2.77 -12.26 -4.57
N SER A 66 2.10 -11.14 -4.23
CA SER A 66 0.75 -10.80 -4.71
C SER A 66 0.71 -10.63 -6.23
N GLU A 67 1.73 -10.00 -6.82
CA GLU A 67 1.87 -9.86 -8.26
C GLU A 67 2.12 -11.20 -8.97
N MET A 68 3.05 -12.01 -8.46
CA MET A 68 3.36 -13.34 -9.02
C MET A 68 2.16 -14.28 -8.92
N GLN A 69 1.43 -14.25 -7.81
CA GLN A 69 0.22 -15.04 -7.59
C GLN A 69 -0.87 -14.72 -8.62
N ARG A 70 -1.08 -13.44 -8.97
CA ARG A 70 -2.03 -13.04 -10.02
C ARG A 70 -1.51 -13.26 -11.44
N ALA A 71 -0.20 -13.23 -11.63
CA ALA A 71 0.43 -13.43 -12.94
C ALA A 71 0.47 -14.91 -13.36
N ASP A 72 0.42 -15.84 -12.41
CA ASP A 72 0.51 -17.29 -12.64
C ASP A 72 -0.77 -17.87 -13.26
N PHE A 73 -0.66 -18.35 -14.51
CA PHE A 73 -1.75 -19.01 -15.22
C PHE A 73 -2.15 -20.38 -14.64
N LEU A 74 -1.32 -20.97 -13.78
CA LEU A 74 -1.57 -22.27 -13.17
C LEU A 74 -2.12 -22.16 -11.74
N ASN A 75 -2.20 -20.94 -11.18
CA ASN A 75 -2.65 -20.70 -9.80
C ASN A 75 -1.92 -21.59 -8.77
N ARG A 76 -0.59 -21.74 -8.90
CA ARG A 76 0.22 -22.58 -8.00
C ARG A 76 0.48 -21.92 -6.65
N LEU A 77 0.43 -20.60 -6.60
CA LEU A 77 0.62 -19.81 -5.38
C LEU A 77 -0.72 -19.64 -4.65
N PRO A 78 -0.79 -19.93 -3.33
CA PRO A 78 -1.97 -19.62 -2.53
C PRO A 78 -2.38 -18.15 -2.59
N ASP A 79 -3.67 -17.88 -2.37
CA ASP A 79 -4.17 -16.51 -2.30
C ASP A 79 -3.41 -15.69 -1.25
N TYR A 80 -3.16 -14.42 -1.55
CA TYR A 80 -2.42 -13.51 -0.66
C TYR A 80 -3.00 -13.44 0.77
N GLU A 81 -4.29 -13.67 0.94
CA GLU A 81 -4.94 -13.77 2.27
C GLU A 81 -4.38 -14.90 3.14
N PHE A 82 -3.87 -15.98 2.54
CA PHE A 82 -3.13 -17.01 3.26
C PHE A 82 -1.89 -16.44 3.95
N ILE A 83 -1.08 -15.65 3.24
CA ILE A 83 0.13 -15.03 3.80
C ILE A 83 -0.22 -14.07 4.93
N LYS A 84 -1.24 -13.21 4.73
CA LYS A 84 -1.72 -12.32 5.80
C LYS A 84 -2.14 -13.07 7.05
N LYS A 85 -2.85 -14.20 6.87
CA LYS A 85 -3.26 -15.06 7.99
C LYS A 85 -2.04 -15.63 8.73
N GLN A 86 -1.01 -16.09 8.02
CA GLN A 86 0.21 -16.59 8.65
C GLN A 86 0.96 -15.50 9.41
N ALA A 87 1.05 -14.28 8.87
CA ALA A 87 1.63 -13.13 9.58
C ALA A 87 0.89 -12.83 10.89
N LYS A 88 -0.46 -12.78 10.84
CA LYS A 88 -1.32 -12.58 12.02
C LYS A 88 -1.14 -13.69 13.06
N LEU A 89 -1.05 -14.95 12.64
CA LEU A 89 -0.81 -16.08 13.54
C LEU A 89 0.56 -15.99 14.21
N GLY A 90 1.60 -15.60 13.46
CA GLY A 90 2.93 -15.40 14.03
C GLY A 90 2.93 -14.33 15.11
N PHE A 91 2.29 -13.18 14.84
CA PHE A 91 2.11 -12.11 15.81
C PHE A 91 1.43 -12.61 17.10
N VAL A 92 0.34 -13.37 16.98
CA VAL A 92 -0.39 -13.96 18.12
C VAL A 92 0.49 -14.94 18.91
N ASN A 93 1.33 -15.70 18.21
CA ASN A 93 2.23 -16.70 18.81
C ASN A 93 3.57 -16.11 19.28
N ASN A 94 3.76 -14.79 19.21
CA ASN A 94 5.01 -14.10 19.53
C ASN A 94 6.23 -14.61 18.74
N ASN A 95 6.04 -14.97 17.49
CA ASN A 95 7.12 -15.27 16.56
C ASN A 95 6.97 -14.49 15.25
N ILE A 96 8.05 -14.44 14.49
CA ILE A 96 8.13 -13.77 13.20
C ILE A 96 8.26 -14.86 12.12
N PRO A 97 7.18 -15.15 11.38
CA PRO A 97 7.24 -16.08 10.27
C PRO A 97 8.14 -15.53 9.17
N LEU A 98 9.04 -16.37 8.68
CA LEU A 98 9.81 -16.15 7.46
C LEU A 98 9.08 -16.84 6.31
N SER A 99 9.10 -16.23 5.13
CA SER A 99 8.57 -16.84 3.92
C SER A 99 9.58 -16.78 2.78
N ILE A 100 9.51 -17.78 1.91
CA ILE A 100 10.38 -17.93 0.74
C ILE A 100 9.51 -17.94 -0.51
N LEU A 101 9.93 -17.20 -1.53
CA LEU A 101 9.36 -17.26 -2.88
C LEU A 101 10.47 -17.55 -3.89
N ILE A 102 10.37 -18.69 -4.55
CA ILE A 102 11.23 -19.11 -5.66
C ILE A 102 10.36 -19.19 -6.91
N THR A 103 10.61 -18.31 -7.86
CA THR A 103 9.79 -18.24 -9.07
C THR A 103 10.60 -17.77 -10.26
N ASP A 104 10.33 -18.39 -11.40
CA ASP A 104 10.71 -17.88 -12.71
C ASP A 104 9.46 -17.29 -13.36
N PHE A 105 9.61 -16.20 -14.10
CA PHE A 105 8.50 -15.53 -14.78
C PHE A 105 8.98 -14.88 -16.08
N GLU A 106 8.04 -14.55 -16.95
CA GLU A 106 8.32 -13.99 -18.27
C GLU A 106 7.72 -12.59 -18.43
N THR A 107 8.36 -11.76 -19.25
CA THR A 107 7.83 -10.49 -19.76
C THR A 107 7.81 -10.48 -21.28
N ILE A 108 6.88 -9.78 -21.91
CA ILE A 108 6.86 -9.57 -23.36
C ILE A 108 8.05 -8.71 -23.76
N LYS A 109 8.86 -9.18 -24.71
CA LYS A 109 9.95 -8.36 -25.27
C LYS A 109 9.37 -7.14 -25.97
N GLN A 110 9.94 -5.97 -25.72
CA GLN A 110 9.56 -4.76 -26.46
C GLN A 110 9.76 -4.93 -27.98
N SER A 111 10.81 -5.66 -28.39
CA SER A 111 11.06 -5.99 -29.79
C SER A 111 9.98 -6.88 -30.40
N ALA A 112 9.35 -7.78 -29.63
CA ALA A 112 8.26 -8.63 -30.10
C ALA A 112 6.99 -7.82 -30.42
N LEU A 113 6.74 -6.75 -29.66
CA LEU A 113 5.66 -5.80 -29.94
C LEU A 113 6.00 -4.92 -31.15
N ASN A 114 7.22 -4.34 -31.18
CA ASN A 114 7.64 -3.45 -32.26
C ASN A 114 7.70 -4.15 -33.63
N ASN A 115 8.15 -5.40 -33.66
CA ASN A 115 8.25 -6.20 -34.88
C ASN A 115 6.94 -6.91 -35.25
N GLN A 116 5.86 -6.69 -34.50
CA GLN A 116 4.55 -7.34 -34.71
C GLN A 116 4.60 -8.88 -34.63
N ASN A 117 5.52 -9.43 -33.84
CA ASN A 117 5.55 -10.86 -33.51
C ASN A 117 4.44 -11.21 -32.52
N ILE A 118 4.09 -10.27 -31.65
CA ILE A 118 2.91 -10.31 -30.78
C ILE A 118 2.01 -9.13 -31.14
N ILE A 119 0.73 -9.40 -31.41
CA ILE A 119 -0.27 -8.39 -31.81
C ILE A 119 -1.57 -8.58 -31.04
N LEU A 120 -2.39 -7.54 -30.96
CA LEU A 120 -3.77 -7.65 -30.51
C LEU A 120 -4.66 -8.18 -31.65
N ASN A 121 -5.47 -9.19 -31.36
CA ASN A 121 -6.52 -9.66 -32.25
C ASN A 121 -7.77 -8.75 -32.18
N THR A 122 -8.81 -9.10 -32.93
CA THR A 122 -10.09 -8.37 -32.96
C THR A 122 -10.86 -8.38 -31.64
N GLU A 123 -10.50 -9.28 -30.72
CA GLU A 123 -11.09 -9.42 -29.38
C GLU A 123 -10.23 -8.76 -28.29
N ASN A 124 -9.24 -7.95 -28.68
CA ASN A 124 -8.26 -7.30 -27.78
C ASN A 124 -7.41 -8.29 -26.97
N GLN A 125 -7.11 -9.46 -27.54
CA GLN A 125 -6.20 -10.44 -26.94
C GLN A 125 -4.87 -10.50 -27.69
N TYR A 126 -3.78 -10.56 -26.95
CA TYR A 126 -2.44 -10.76 -27.48
C TYR A 126 -2.29 -12.16 -28.04
N VAL A 127 -1.83 -12.24 -29.29
CA VAL A 127 -1.54 -13.48 -30.00
C VAL A 127 -0.14 -13.46 -30.58
N VAL A 128 0.54 -14.60 -30.53
CA VAL A 128 1.83 -14.80 -31.19
C VAL A 128 1.58 -15.10 -32.67
N LYS A 129 2.08 -14.23 -33.56
CA LYS A 129 1.99 -14.38 -35.02
C LYS A 129 3.18 -15.14 -35.59
N GLN A 130 4.36 -14.97 -35.00
CA GLN A 130 5.59 -15.66 -35.39
C GLN A 130 6.17 -16.41 -34.19
N ASN A 131 6.50 -17.69 -34.39
CA ASN A 131 7.08 -18.53 -33.34
C ASN A 131 8.59 -18.28 -33.19
N THR A 132 8.93 -17.02 -32.91
CA THR A 132 10.27 -16.53 -32.56
C THR A 132 10.40 -16.38 -31.04
N ASP A 133 11.60 -16.13 -30.56
CA ASP A 133 11.84 -15.77 -29.17
C ASP A 133 11.20 -14.41 -28.84
N ASN A 134 10.08 -14.44 -28.11
CA ASN A 134 9.21 -13.29 -27.86
C ASN A 134 9.15 -12.83 -26.39
N PHE A 135 9.78 -13.57 -25.47
CA PHE A 135 9.67 -13.34 -24.04
C PHE A 135 11.04 -13.29 -23.37
N ASP A 136 11.24 -12.36 -22.45
CA ASP A 136 12.41 -12.36 -21.56
C ASP A 136 12.06 -13.16 -20.29
N VAL A 137 12.96 -14.07 -19.90
CA VAL A 137 12.80 -14.90 -18.70
C VAL A 137 13.58 -14.27 -17.55
N HIS A 138 12.92 -14.16 -16.40
CA HIS A 138 13.45 -13.60 -15.16
C HIS A 138 13.31 -14.61 -14.02
N SER A 139 14.16 -14.49 -13.00
CA SER A 139 14.15 -15.35 -11.82
C SER A 139 14.20 -14.53 -10.54
N ILE A 140 13.39 -14.92 -9.56
CA ILE A 140 13.33 -14.31 -8.23
C ILE A 140 13.41 -15.40 -7.17
N ASN A 141 14.27 -15.17 -6.18
CA ASN A 141 14.50 -16.06 -5.04
C ASN A 141 14.58 -15.20 -3.77
N LEU A 142 13.45 -14.98 -3.10
CA LEU A 142 13.33 -14.04 -1.97
C LEU A 142 13.10 -14.79 -0.67
N VAL A 143 13.63 -14.21 0.42
CA VAL A 143 13.32 -14.58 1.80
C VAL A 143 13.00 -13.31 2.58
N ALA A 144 11.86 -13.25 3.26
CA ALA A 144 11.55 -12.10 4.10
C ALA A 144 10.75 -12.47 5.34
N PRO A 145 10.88 -11.69 6.42
CA PRO A 145 9.89 -11.67 7.49
C PRO A 145 8.51 -11.25 6.97
N LEU A 146 7.46 -11.96 7.41
CA LEU A 146 6.07 -11.58 7.14
C LEU A 146 5.54 -10.48 8.08
N LEU A 147 6.31 -10.12 9.09
CA LEU A 147 6.10 -8.97 9.97
C LEU A 147 7.33 -8.08 9.87
N ASP A 148 7.12 -6.78 9.66
CA ASP A 148 8.19 -5.79 9.45
C ASP A 148 8.93 -5.46 10.75
N LYS A 149 8.32 -5.74 11.91
CA LYS A 149 8.90 -5.44 13.21
C LYS A 149 8.55 -6.39 14.35
N SER A 150 9.36 -6.33 15.41
CA SER A 150 9.09 -6.90 16.72
C SER A 150 9.04 -5.80 17.80
N LYS A 151 8.20 -6.00 18.82
CA LYS A 151 8.09 -5.13 20.00
C LYS A 151 9.26 -5.25 21.00
N CYS A 152 10.15 -6.22 20.78
CA CYS A 152 11.29 -6.50 21.64
C CYS A 152 12.54 -6.86 20.84
N ASN A 153 13.71 -6.70 21.48
CA ASN A 153 15.00 -7.03 20.88
C ASN A 153 15.31 -8.54 20.87
N LYS A 154 14.58 -9.35 21.64
CA LYS A 154 14.67 -10.82 21.61
C LYS A 154 13.53 -11.37 20.75
N VAL A 155 13.86 -11.81 19.56
CA VAL A 155 12.90 -12.17 18.51
C VAL A 155 13.01 -13.65 18.19
N ASN A 156 11.88 -14.33 18.12
CA ASN A 156 11.82 -15.71 17.65
C ASN A 156 11.40 -15.70 16.17
N PHE A 157 12.29 -16.12 15.27
CA PHE A 157 11.94 -16.31 13.87
C PHE A 157 11.58 -17.77 13.61
N VAL A 158 10.67 -18.03 12.68
CA VAL A 158 10.31 -19.40 12.29
C VAL A 158 10.08 -19.48 10.79
N LEU A 159 10.69 -20.48 10.13
CA LEU A 159 10.41 -20.78 8.73
C LEU A 159 9.52 -22.03 8.68
N ASN A 160 8.21 -21.83 8.50
CA ASN A 160 7.30 -22.95 8.35
C ASN A 160 7.35 -23.51 6.93
N GLU A 161 7.21 -24.83 6.78
CA GLU A 161 7.26 -25.50 5.47
C GLU A 161 6.18 -24.97 4.50
N ASN A 162 5.01 -24.62 5.04
CA ASN A 162 3.89 -24.08 4.27
C ASN A 162 4.07 -22.61 3.83
N LEU A 163 5.18 -21.98 4.21
CA LEU A 163 5.58 -20.63 3.80
C LEU A 163 6.73 -20.64 2.79
N VAL A 164 7.08 -21.82 2.25
CA VAL A 164 8.04 -21.99 1.17
C VAL A 164 7.27 -22.20 -0.13
N PHE A 165 7.27 -21.17 -0.98
CA PHE A 165 6.58 -21.19 -2.26
C PHE A 165 7.59 -21.34 -3.39
N ASN A 166 7.37 -22.32 -4.25
CA ASN A 166 8.26 -22.63 -5.36
C ASN A 166 7.45 -23.01 -6.60
N THR A 167 7.53 -22.18 -7.65
CA THR A 167 6.85 -22.43 -8.93
C THR A 167 7.78 -23.08 -9.96
N THR A 168 9.04 -23.33 -9.58
CA THR A 168 10.10 -23.89 -10.43
C THR A 168 10.38 -25.35 -10.10
N ASN A 169 11.34 -25.97 -10.82
CA ASN A 169 11.86 -27.30 -10.53
C ASN A 169 13.09 -27.28 -9.58
N LYS A 170 13.47 -26.13 -9.03
CA LYS A 170 14.62 -26.03 -8.12
C LYS A 170 14.31 -26.71 -6.80
N THR A 171 15.27 -27.43 -6.22
CA THR A 171 15.14 -28.05 -4.90
C THR A 171 16.07 -27.39 -3.91
N ILE A 172 15.54 -26.88 -2.79
CA ILE A 172 16.33 -26.26 -1.73
C ILE A 172 17.10 -27.36 -0.97
N GLN A 173 18.42 -27.23 -0.91
CA GLN A 173 19.29 -28.07 -0.08
C GLN A 173 19.38 -27.52 1.36
N SER A 174 19.51 -26.21 1.52
CA SER A 174 19.56 -25.57 2.83
C SER A 174 19.26 -24.07 2.76
N ILE A 175 18.68 -23.53 3.82
CA ILE A 175 18.59 -22.09 4.05
C ILE A 175 19.42 -21.74 5.29
N GLU A 176 20.23 -20.70 5.20
CA GLU A 176 21.02 -20.15 6.30
C GLU A 176 20.69 -18.67 6.48
N ALA A 177 20.65 -18.19 7.72
CA ALA A 177 20.41 -16.79 8.05
C ALA A 177 21.50 -16.26 8.99
N ASN A 178 22.01 -15.07 8.69
CA ASN A 178 22.87 -14.28 9.57
C ASN A 178 22.12 -13.01 9.97
N PHE A 179 21.74 -12.94 11.24
CA PHE A 179 21.02 -11.82 11.84
C PHE A 179 21.93 -10.67 12.29
N ASN A 180 23.22 -10.71 11.90
CA ASN A 180 24.24 -9.71 12.23
C ASN A 180 24.41 -9.45 13.74
N ASN A 181 24.19 -10.49 14.56
CA ASN A 181 24.34 -10.47 16.01
C ASN A 181 25.70 -11.03 16.49
N GLY A 182 26.68 -11.16 15.59
CA GLY A 182 28.01 -11.73 15.89
C GLY A 182 28.09 -13.26 15.89
N GLN A 183 27.00 -13.98 15.60
CA GLN A 183 26.98 -15.46 15.60
C GLN A 183 27.13 -16.08 14.20
N GLY A 184 27.26 -15.26 13.15
CA GLY A 184 27.42 -15.73 11.77
C GLY A 184 26.15 -16.36 11.19
N PHE A 185 26.31 -17.12 10.10
CA PHE A 185 25.21 -17.84 9.46
C PHE A 185 24.79 -19.05 10.28
N LYS A 186 23.48 -19.16 10.52
CA LYS A 186 22.85 -20.33 11.16
C LYS A 186 21.88 -20.98 10.19
N LYS A 187 21.88 -22.30 10.14
CA LYS A 187 20.91 -23.06 9.34
C LYS A 187 19.51 -22.88 9.91
N LEU A 188 18.54 -22.60 9.05
CA LEU A 188 17.11 -22.60 9.39
C LEU A 188 16.56 -24.01 9.16
N THR A 189 15.96 -24.59 10.20
CA THR A 189 15.23 -25.86 10.12
C THR A 189 13.75 -25.56 10.03
N TYR A 190 13.03 -26.24 9.14
CA TYR A 190 11.60 -26.03 8.98
C TYR A 190 10.84 -26.28 10.27
N ASN A 191 9.84 -25.43 10.53
CA ASN A 191 8.94 -25.51 11.68
C ASN A 191 9.65 -25.41 13.05
N GLN A 192 10.92 -24.98 13.08
CA GLN A 192 11.70 -24.79 14.29
C GLN A 192 12.02 -23.30 14.49
N GLU A 193 11.72 -22.79 15.68
CA GLU A 193 12.05 -21.40 16.03
C GLU A 193 13.56 -21.20 16.23
N ILE A 194 14.04 -20.03 15.81
CA ILE A 194 15.37 -19.54 16.11
C ILE A 194 15.25 -18.23 16.90
N SER A 195 15.67 -18.27 18.17
CA SER A 195 15.73 -17.09 19.02
C SER A 195 16.98 -16.27 18.73
N VAL A 196 16.78 -14.98 18.46
CA VAL A 196 17.82 -14.00 18.13
C VAL A 196 17.67 -12.81 19.08
N THR A 197 18.76 -12.43 19.74
CA THR A 197 18.83 -11.19 20.50
C THR A 197 19.61 -10.16 19.70
N PHE A 198 18.94 -9.10 19.25
CA PHE A 198 19.56 -7.96 18.58
C PHE A 198 20.21 -7.02 19.62
N LEU A 199 21.41 -6.53 19.31
CA LEU A 199 22.19 -5.67 20.22
C LEU A 199 21.69 -4.22 20.25
N LYS A 200 20.95 -3.80 19.23
CA LYS A 200 20.41 -2.44 19.08
C LYS A 200 18.93 -2.49 18.74
N VAL A 201 18.22 -1.44 19.16
CA VAL A 201 16.85 -1.14 18.73
C VAL A 201 16.92 -0.46 17.36
N GLY A 202 15.88 -0.63 16.55
CA GLY A 202 15.72 0.00 15.25
C GLY A 202 15.94 -0.97 14.09
N SER A 203 16.33 -0.41 12.95
CA SER A 203 16.54 -1.16 11.71
C SER A 203 17.65 -2.21 11.86
N GLN A 204 17.33 -3.45 11.53
CA GLN A 204 18.22 -4.60 11.45
C GLN A 204 18.22 -5.12 10.01
N THR A 205 19.38 -5.57 9.56
CA THR A 205 19.54 -6.30 8.29
C THR A 205 19.69 -7.78 8.62
N ILE A 206 18.98 -8.64 7.90
CA ILE A 206 19.11 -10.10 7.98
C ILE A 206 19.63 -10.59 6.64
N ASN A 207 20.76 -11.29 6.64
CA ASN A 207 21.36 -11.87 5.43
C ASN A 207 20.93 -13.33 5.31
N PHE A 208 20.29 -13.69 4.21
CA PHE A 208 19.89 -15.06 3.88
C PHE A 208 20.79 -15.66 2.81
N LYS A 209 20.99 -16.97 2.90
CA LYS A 209 21.67 -17.79 1.89
C LYS A 209 20.84 -19.03 1.61
N ILE A 210 20.34 -19.15 0.38
CA ILE A 210 19.65 -20.35 -0.11
C ILE A 210 20.65 -21.13 -0.95
N LYS A 211 20.85 -22.41 -0.63
CA LYS A 211 21.62 -23.34 -1.47
C LYS A 211 20.64 -24.33 -2.11
N PHE A 212 20.76 -24.52 -3.40
CA PHE A 212 19.98 -25.48 -4.17
C PHE A 212 20.78 -26.77 -4.41
N THR A 213 20.09 -27.87 -4.67
CA THR A 213 20.73 -29.18 -4.92
C THR A 213 21.56 -29.23 -6.20
N ASN A 214 21.33 -28.30 -7.14
CA ASN A 214 22.13 -28.12 -8.36
C ASN A 214 23.45 -27.36 -8.10
N GLY A 215 23.72 -26.94 -6.86
CA GLY A 215 24.90 -26.17 -6.47
C GLY A 215 24.75 -24.64 -6.59
N GLU A 216 23.62 -24.14 -7.11
CA GLU A 216 23.31 -22.71 -7.14
C GLU A 216 23.17 -22.16 -5.72
N VAL A 217 23.73 -20.97 -5.49
CA VAL A 217 23.65 -20.26 -4.20
C VAL A 217 23.12 -18.87 -4.43
N VAL A 218 22.01 -18.55 -3.77
CA VAL A 218 21.42 -17.20 -3.75
C VAL A 218 21.72 -16.56 -2.41
N ASN A 219 22.21 -15.32 -2.44
CA ASN A 219 22.32 -14.47 -1.26
C ASN A 219 21.30 -13.35 -1.38
N GLN A 220 20.61 -13.05 -0.29
CA GLN A 220 19.57 -12.01 -0.27
C GLN A 220 19.54 -11.35 1.10
N THR A 221 19.16 -10.08 1.15
CA THR A 221 19.08 -9.31 2.39
C THR A 221 17.65 -8.86 2.63
N ALA A 222 17.24 -8.86 3.89
CA ALA A 222 15.94 -8.35 4.30
C ALA A 222 16.07 -7.36 5.44
N LYS A 223 15.22 -6.34 5.43
CA LYS A 223 15.10 -5.35 6.50
C LYS A 223 14.08 -5.82 7.54
N PHE A 224 14.42 -5.65 8.82
CA PHE A 224 13.56 -5.96 9.94
C PHE A 224 13.76 -4.96 11.07
N ASN A 225 12.70 -4.50 11.74
CA ASN A 225 12.82 -3.51 12.80
C ASN A 225 12.61 -4.12 14.18
N THR A 226 13.46 -3.77 15.14
CA THR A 226 13.21 -4.04 16.56
C THR A 226 12.79 -2.76 17.26
N GLU A 227 11.76 -2.85 18.08
CA GLU A 227 11.34 -1.77 18.97
C GLU A 227 11.66 -2.16 20.42
N ASN A 228 11.81 -1.16 21.28
CA ASN A 228 11.91 -1.36 22.71
C ASN A 228 10.65 -0.78 23.34
N ASN A 229 9.67 -1.63 23.62
CA ASN A 229 8.43 -1.22 24.26
C ASN A 229 8.62 -1.01 25.78
N SER A 230 9.66 -0.27 26.17
CA SER A 230 9.82 0.33 27.50
C SER A 230 9.55 1.84 27.49
N LEU A 231 8.92 2.35 26.43
CA LEU A 231 8.28 3.65 26.48
C LEU A 231 6.97 3.54 27.25
N SER A 232 7.08 3.86 28.54
CA SER A 232 6.01 4.38 29.37
C SER A 232 4.97 5.11 28.53
N LYS A 233 3.70 4.71 28.66
CA LYS A 233 2.54 5.49 28.24
C LYS A 233 2.53 6.84 28.97
N ASN A 234 3.38 7.78 28.57
CA ASN A 234 3.24 9.17 28.97
C ASN A 234 2.09 9.73 28.15
N ARG A 235 0.88 9.43 28.62
CA ARG A 235 -0.37 10.02 28.14
C ARG A 235 -0.38 11.50 28.51
N SER A 236 0.10 12.33 27.60
CA SER A 236 -0.23 13.75 27.55
C SER A 236 -0.71 14.11 26.16
N ASN A 237 -1.60 13.30 25.58
CA ASN A 237 -2.26 13.64 24.32
C ASN A 237 -3.65 14.18 24.63
N SER A 238 -3.84 15.46 24.34
CA SER A 238 -5.11 16.19 24.45
C SER A 238 -6.08 15.87 23.31
N PHE A 239 -5.95 14.71 22.65
CA PHE A 239 -6.85 14.27 21.57
C PHE A 239 -7.51 12.94 21.92
N ALA A 240 -8.77 12.78 21.50
CA ALA A 240 -9.53 11.55 21.67
C ALA A 240 -9.57 10.77 20.34
N PRO A 241 -8.94 9.57 20.25
CA PRO A 241 -9.07 8.72 19.06
C PRO A 241 -10.47 8.10 18.98
N ASN A 242 -10.90 7.75 17.76
CA ASN A 242 -12.23 7.21 17.46
C ASN A 242 -13.39 8.14 17.88
N VAL A 243 -13.17 9.44 17.72
CA VAL A 243 -14.16 10.50 17.95
C VAL A 243 -14.08 11.47 16.78
N VAL A 244 -15.23 11.86 16.24
CA VAL A 244 -15.32 12.90 15.21
C VAL A 244 -14.99 14.26 15.85
N ASN A 245 -13.98 14.93 15.31
CA ASN A 245 -13.54 16.26 15.72
C ASN A 245 -13.82 17.26 14.59
N THR A 246 -14.10 18.50 14.95
CA THR A 246 -14.23 19.60 13.97
C THR A 246 -12.94 20.41 13.93
N ILE A 247 -12.56 20.86 12.74
CA ILE A 247 -11.43 21.76 12.53
C ILE A 247 -11.80 22.88 11.57
N PHE A 248 -11.33 24.09 11.87
CA PHE A 248 -11.42 25.24 10.99
C PHE A 248 -10.07 25.53 10.36
N SER A 249 -10.05 26.04 9.12
CA SER A 249 -8.82 26.61 8.57
C SER A 249 -8.45 27.89 9.34
N THR A 250 -7.15 28.12 9.51
CA THR A 250 -6.63 29.40 10.06
C THR A 250 -6.41 30.45 8.98
N ILE A 251 -6.43 30.03 7.72
CA ILE A 251 -6.19 30.86 6.55
C ILE A 251 -7.52 31.06 5.83
N PRO A 252 -7.98 32.32 5.64
CA PRO A 252 -9.21 32.62 4.93
C PRO A 252 -9.03 32.51 3.41
N PHE A 253 -10.07 32.08 2.71
CA PHE A 253 -10.13 32.10 1.24
C PHE A 253 -11.38 32.84 0.77
N LEU A 254 -11.22 33.78 -0.17
CA LEU A 254 -12.32 34.48 -0.82
C LEU A 254 -12.66 33.78 -2.13
N GLY A 255 -13.86 33.19 -2.21
CA GLY A 255 -14.36 32.57 -3.42
C GLY A 255 -14.60 33.58 -4.54
N TYR A 256 -14.44 33.14 -5.79
CA TYR A 256 -14.56 34.01 -6.97
C TYR A 256 -15.94 34.66 -7.15
N GLY A 257 -16.98 34.05 -6.57
CA GLY A 257 -18.36 34.56 -6.58
C GLY A 257 -18.81 35.14 -5.25
N GLU A 258 -17.92 35.25 -4.27
CA GLU A 258 -18.28 35.68 -2.91
C GLU A 258 -17.89 37.14 -2.68
N THR A 259 -18.73 37.84 -1.92
CA THR A 259 -18.38 39.16 -1.37
C THR A 259 -17.93 38.98 0.08
N ALA A 260 -16.73 39.43 0.40
CA ALA A 260 -16.20 39.43 1.76
C ALA A 260 -16.74 40.62 2.57
N ILE A 261 -17.17 40.37 3.81
CA ILE A 261 -17.37 41.44 4.79
C ILE A 261 -15.99 41.90 5.27
N GLY A 262 -15.66 43.19 5.07
CA GLY A 262 -14.36 43.74 5.48
C GLY A 262 -13.17 43.29 4.62
N GLY A 263 -13.40 42.76 3.41
CA GLY A 263 -12.35 42.39 2.46
C GLY A 263 -11.54 41.14 2.83
N THR A 264 -11.93 40.42 3.89
CA THR A 264 -11.25 39.19 4.33
C THR A 264 -12.04 37.97 3.85
N GLY A 265 -11.36 36.95 3.30
CA GLY A 265 -12.02 35.71 2.89
C GLY A 265 -12.64 34.93 4.06
N TYR A 266 -13.27 33.80 3.76
CA TYR A 266 -13.91 32.95 4.76
C TYR A 266 -13.06 31.71 5.06
N ILE A 267 -13.06 31.27 6.31
CA ILE A 267 -12.42 30.03 6.75
C ILE A 267 -13.33 28.83 6.43
N GLY A 268 -12.70 27.70 6.13
CA GLY A 268 -13.40 26.43 5.91
C GLY A 268 -13.58 25.63 7.21
N LEU A 269 -14.48 24.65 7.18
CA LEU A 269 -14.71 23.68 8.24
C LEU A 269 -14.60 22.26 7.67
N ALA A 270 -13.90 21.38 8.39
CA ALA A 270 -13.92 19.95 8.14
C ALA A 270 -14.18 19.19 9.44
N GLU A 271 -14.56 17.93 9.29
CA GLU A 271 -14.56 16.93 10.35
C GLU A 271 -13.40 15.96 10.13
N TYR A 272 -12.80 15.47 11.21
CA TYR A 272 -11.79 14.42 11.12
C TYR A 272 -11.87 13.45 12.30
N GLU A 273 -11.42 12.22 12.06
CA GLU A 273 -11.33 11.18 13.08
C GLU A 273 -10.00 10.45 12.98
N ILE A 274 -9.36 10.22 14.12
CA ILE A 274 -8.07 9.52 14.22
C ILE A 274 -8.32 8.08 14.67
N PHE A 275 -8.01 7.15 13.78
CA PHE A 275 -7.98 5.71 14.02
C PHE A 275 -6.53 5.27 14.22
N LEU A 276 -6.12 5.13 15.48
CA LEU A 276 -4.75 4.75 15.82
C LEU A 276 -4.39 3.36 15.30
N ASP A 277 -3.11 3.17 15.02
CA ASP A 277 -2.53 1.88 14.65
C ASP A 277 -2.82 0.80 15.72
N THR A 278 -2.90 -0.47 15.31
CA THR A 278 -3.17 -1.58 16.25
C THR A 278 -1.91 -2.23 16.81
N THR A 279 -0.73 -1.77 16.40
CA THR A 279 0.55 -2.30 16.86
C THR A 279 0.99 -1.62 18.16
N THR A 280 0.99 -0.28 18.18
CA THR A 280 1.47 0.55 19.29
C THR A 280 0.33 1.33 19.96
N GLY A 281 -0.65 1.78 19.18
CA GLY A 281 -1.71 2.68 19.64
C GLY A 281 -1.19 4.07 19.97
N VAL A 282 -0.13 4.51 19.27
CA VAL A 282 0.51 5.82 19.42
C VAL A 282 0.41 6.52 18.08
N LEU A 283 -0.05 7.77 18.07
CA LEU A 283 -0.08 8.59 16.85
C LEU A 283 1.36 8.94 16.45
N ASP A 284 1.94 8.20 15.51
CA ASP A 284 3.32 8.37 15.05
C ASP A 284 3.47 8.29 13.53
N LYS A 285 2.62 7.53 12.83
CA LYS A 285 2.67 7.30 11.38
C LYS A 285 1.35 7.65 10.68
N PRO A 286 0.99 8.93 10.60
CA PRO A 286 -0.31 9.34 10.11
C PRO A 286 -0.45 9.24 8.58
N ILE A 287 -1.58 8.66 8.16
CA ILE A 287 -2.12 8.67 6.81
C ILE A 287 -3.41 9.50 6.82
N PHE A 288 -3.42 10.61 6.10
CA PHE A 288 -4.61 11.44 5.91
C PHE A 288 -5.40 10.91 4.71
N LEU A 289 -6.64 10.50 4.93
CA LEU A 289 -7.57 10.10 3.88
C LEU A 289 -8.67 11.14 3.76
N LEU A 290 -8.67 11.88 2.65
CA LEU A 290 -9.66 12.92 2.41
C LEU A 290 -10.87 12.35 1.69
N ASP A 291 -12.06 12.87 1.98
CA ASP A 291 -13.20 12.62 1.12
C ASP A 291 -13.02 13.29 -0.26
N GLY A 292 -13.76 12.77 -1.22
CA GLY A 292 -13.92 13.33 -2.56
C GLY A 292 -15.05 14.36 -2.63
N PHE A 293 -15.58 14.53 -3.83
CA PHE A 293 -16.77 15.35 -4.09
C PHE A 293 -17.99 14.73 -3.38
N ASP A 294 -18.66 15.49 -2.53
CA ASP A 294 -19.80 15.01 -1.73
C ASP A 294 -20.96 16.00 -1.61
N PRO A 295 -21.75 16.22 -2.68
CA PRO A 295 -22.89 17.11 -2.63
C PRO A 295 -23.91 16.71 -1.57
N GLY A 296 -24.28 17.67 -0.75
CA GLY A 296 -25.28 17.51 0.30
C GLY A 296 -24.78 16.73 1.52
N ASP A 297 -23.48 16.50 1.68
CA ASP A 297 -22.89 15.77 2.84
C ASP A 297 -23.51 14.38 2.99
N ALA A 298 -23.50 13.62 1.89
CA ALA A 298 -24.10 12.30 1.81
C ALA A 298 -23.23 11.22 2.50
N ARG A 299 -21.95 11.52 2.79
CA ARG A 299 -20.99 10.60 3.41
C ARG A 299 -20.29 11.21 4.62
N GLY A 300 -20.71 10.77 5.80
CA GLY A 300 -19.90 10.94 7.01
C GLY A 300 -18.69 10.01 7.08
N ILE A 301 -17.83 10.23 8.07
CA ILE A 301 -16.60 9.44 8.30
C ILE A 301 -16.82 7.91 8.30
N PRO A 302 -17.87 7.33 8.93
CA PRO A 302 -18.11 5.89 8.87
C PRO A 302 -18.37 5.36 7.45
N ALA A 303 -19.03 6.16 6.60
CA ALA A 303 -19.27 5.80 5.21
C ALA A 303 -17.96 5.85 4.41
N ILE A 304 -17.13 6.87 4.64
CA ILE A 304 -15.79 6.98 4.03
C ILE A 304 -14.89 5.81 4.46
N TYR A 305 -14.94 5.42 5.74
CA TYR A 305 -14.23 4.24 6.23
C TYR A 305 -14.69 2.97 5.51
N SER A 306 -15.99 2.84 5.27
CA SER A 306 -16.59 1.69 4.58
C SER A 306 -16.28 1.66 3.08
N LEU A 307 -15.98 2.79 2.44
CA LEU A 307 -15.52 2.84 1.04
C LEU A 307 -14.16 2.14 0.84
N MET A 308 -13.41 1.93 1.92
CA MET A 308 -12.15 1.17 1.91
C MET A 308 -12.36 -0.35 2.00
N ASN A 309 -13.60 -0.83 2.04
CA ASN A 309 -13.90 -2.25 1.95
C ASN A 309 -13.52 -2.78 0.56
N TYR A 310 -12.89 -3.95 0.52
CA TYR A 310 -12.52 -4.60 -0.74
C TYR A 310 -12.63 -6.13 -0.63
N GLY A 311 -12.43 -6.82 -1.75
CA GLY A 311 -12.49 -8.29 -1.79
C GLY A 311 -13.89 -8.83 -1.54
N THR A 312 -13.98 -9.86 -0.71
CA THR A 312 -15.21 -10.63 -0.42
C THR A 312 -16.05 -10.04 0.72
N GLY A 313 -15.82 -8.77 1.08
CA GLY A 313 -16.65 -8.02 2.03
C GLY A 313 -16.22 -8.10 3.50
N THR A 314 -15.10 -8.74 3.82
CA THR A 314 -14.54 -8.76 5.18
C THR A 314 -13.21 -8.02 5.29
N GLN A 315 -12.64 -7.58 4.18
CA GLN A 315 -11.36 -6.87 4.12
C GLN A 315 -11.61 -5.36 4.04
N ASN A 316 -10.83 -4.60 4.80
CA ASN A 316 -10.85 -3.15 4.78
C ASN A 316 -9.41 -2.61 4.74
N LEU A 317 -9.13 -1.69 3.82
CA LEU A 317 -7.79 -1.15 3.62
C LEU A 317 -7.29 -0.38 4.85
N ALA A 318 -8.16 0.38 5.54
CA ALA A 318 -7.77 1.08 6.76
C ALA A 318 -7.43 0.12 7.90
N ASP A 319 -8.17 -0.99 8.05
CA ASP A 319 -7.81 -2.00 9.04
C ASP A 319 -6.45 -2.64 8.73
N ASP A 320 -6.19 -2.95 7.46
CA ASP A 320 -4.94 -3.58 7.05
C ASP A 320 -3.71 -2.66 7.22
N ILE A 321 -3.82 -1.36 6.93
CA ILE A 321 -2.71 -0.42 7.15
C ILE A 321 -2.52 -0.07 8.62
N ARG A 322 -3.60 -0.07 9.43
CA ARG A 322 -3.49 0.05 10.89
C ARG A 322 -2.80 -1.16 11.52
N ALA A 323 -3.05 -2.36 10.98
CA ALA A 323 -2.32 -3.56 11.36
C ALA A 323 -0.83 -3.51 10.97
N GLN A 324 -0.47 -2.71 9.98
CA GLN A 324 0.91 -2.43 9.57
C GLN A 324 1.56 -1.26 10.34
N GLY A 325 0.87 -0.71 11.33
CA GLY A 325 1.42 0.33 12.21
C GLY A 325 1.21 1.76 11.72
N PHE A 326 0.29 2.01 10.78
CA PHE A 326 -0.09 3.38 10.39
C PHE A 326 -1.34 3.86 11.15
N ASP A 327 -1.38 5.15 11.47
CA ASP A 327 -2.58 5.81 12.01
C ASP A 327 -3.41 6.38 10.86
N VAL A 328 -4.69 6.05 10.80
CA VAL A 328 -5.58 6.54 9.72
C VAL A 328 -6.35 7.75 10.23
N ILE A 329 -6.25 8.86 9.50
CA ILE A 329 -6.95 10.12 9.79
C ILE A 329 -7.91 10.38 8.64
N ILE A 330 -9.19 10.12 8.85
CA ILE A 330 -10.22 10.39 7.82
C ILE A 330 -10.67 11.84 7.95
N VAL A 331 -10.85 12.52 6.82
CA VAL A 331 -11.29 13.92 6.75
C VAL A 331 -12.56 14.01 5.91
N ASN A 332 -13.66 14.43 6.52
CA ASN A 332 -14.93 14.75 5.87
C ASN A 332 -15.08 16.27 5.72
N PHE A 333 -15.72 16.73 4.64
CA PHE A 333 -16.07 18.13 4.42
C PHE A 333 -17.60 18.30 4.53
N PRO A 334 -18.15 18.44 5.75
CA PRO A 334 -19.59 18.38 5.96
C PRO A 334 -20.29 19.67 5.53
N ASN A 335 -21.63 19.64 5.53
CA ASN A 335 -22.41 20.86 5.48
C ASN A 335 -22.23 21.65 6.79
N TYR A 336 -22.00 22.96 6.70
CA TYR A 336 -21.85 23.80 7.89
C TYR A 336 -22.43 25.20 7.70
N THR A 337 -22.79 25.83 8.81
CA THR A 337 -23.11 27.26 8.79
C THR A 337 -21.83 28.05 8.94
N ARG A 338 -21.54 28.93 7.97
CA ARG A 338 -20.35 29.78 8.00
C ARG A 338 -20.34 30.61 9.29
N PRO A 339 -19.22 30.64 10.04
CA PRO A 339 -19.13 31.37 11.29
C PRO A 339 -19.55 32.84 11.15
N GLY A 340 -20.42 33.30 12.05
CA GLY A 340 -20.90 34.69 12.09
C GLY A 340 -21.91 35.07 10.99
N THR A 341 -22.43 34.10 10.24
CA THR A 341 -23.43 34.34 9.18
C THR A 341 -24.58 33.32 9.25
N SER A 342 -25.63 33.52 8.44
CA SER A 342 -26.70 32.54 8.23
C SER A 342 -26.50 31.70 6.95
N THR A 343 -25.34 31.81 6.29
CA THR A 343 -25.08 31.11 5.03
C THR A 343 -24.67 29.67 5.32
N VAL A 344 -25.45 28.72 4.81
CA VAL A 344 -25.11 27.30 4.79
C VAL A 344 -24.17 27.04 3.62
N ILE A 345 -23.08 26.34 3.92
CA ILE A 345 -22.06 25.92 2.96
C ILE A 345 -22.13 24.41 2.83
N ASP A 346 -22.13 23.95 1.59
CA ASP A 346 -21.94 22.54 1.25
C ASP A 346 -20.43 22.27 1.16
N GLY A 347 -19.85 21.69 2.22
CA GLY A 347 -18.40 21.47 2.33
C GLY A 347 -17.86 20.51 1.27
N GLY A 348 -18.66 19.52 0.88
CA GLY A 348 -18.33 18.51 -0.12
C GLY A 348 -18.30 19.06 -1.56
N THR A 349 -18.76 20.31 -1.74
CA THR A 349 -18.72 21.05 -3.01
C THR A 349 -18.13 22.47 -2.89
N ASP A 350 -17.59 22.84 -1.72
CA ASP A 350 -16.94 24.12 -1.49
C ASP A 350 -15.65 24.25 -2.33
N TYR A 351 -15.10 25.45 -2.38
CA TYR A 351 -13.88 25.74 -3.12
C TYR A 351 -12.73 24.82 -2.67
N ILE A 352 -12.10 24.14 -3.63
CA ILE A 352 -10.92 23.28 -3.42
C ILE A 352 -9.85 24.01 -2.60
N GLN A 353 -9.63 25.29 -2.86
CA GLN A 353 -8.67 26.13 -2.14
C GLN A 353 -9.03 26.25 -0.66
N ARG A 354 -10.31 26.49 -0.34
CA ARG A 354 -10.76 26.61 1.05
C ARG A 354 -10.59 25.27 1.77
N ASN A 355 -11.03 24.16 1.15
CA ASN A 355 -10.85 22.82 1.72
C ASN A 355 -9.36 22.46 1.90
N ALA A 356 -8.50 22.89 0.98
CA ALA A 356 -7.06 22.69 1.08
C ALA A 356 -6.44 23.44 2.26
N LEU A 357 -6.89 24.66 2.56
CA LEU A 357 -6.41 25.41 3.72
C LEU A 357 -6.83 24.79 5.05
N ILE A 358 -7.92 24.01 5.07
CA ILE A 358 -8.28 23.18 6.23
C ILE A 358 -7.25 22.06 6.40
N LEU A 359 -6.89 21.37 5.32
CA LEU A 359 -5.88 20.30 5.37
C LEU A 359 -4.51 20.83 5.80
N VAL A 360 -4.10 22.02 5.36
CA VAL A 360 -2.88 22.69 5.85
C VAL A 360 -2.91 22.81 7.36
N GLU A 361 -4.03 23.29 7.93
CA GLU A 361 -4.18 23.43 9.38
C GLU A 361 -4.19 22.07 10.09
N LEU A 362 -4.91 21.08 9.55
CA LEU A 362 -4.96 19.75 10.13
C LEU A 362 -3.59 19.08 10.17
N ILE A 363 -2.83 19.13 9.07
CA ILE A 363 -1.46 18.59 9.01
C ILE A 363 -0.56 19.27 10.06
N LYS A 364 -0.67 20.59 10.24
CA LYS A 364 0.08 21.31 11.27
C LYS A 364 -0.29 20.81 12.67
N GLN A 365 -1.58 20.71 12.98
CA GLN A 365 -2.04 20.26 14.30
C GLN A 365 -1.61 18.82 14.58
N ILE A 366 -1.77 17.90 13.63
CA ILE A 366 -1.33 16.51 13.79
C ILE A 366 0.19 16.43 13.96
N ASN A 367 0.97 17.20 13.21
CA ASN A 367 2.43 17.22 13.37
C ASN A 367 2.90 17.75 14.74
N LEU A 368 2.10 18.59 15.41
CA LEU A 368 2.42 19.08 16.75
C LEU A 368 2.19 18.03 17.84
N ILE A 369 1.25 17.10 17.63
CA ILE A 369 0.84 16.11 18.64
C ILE A 369 1.35 14.69 18.36
N LYS A 370 1.79 14.40 17.13
CA LYS A 370 2.33 13.08 16.80
C LYS A 370 3.70 12.88 17.44
N VAL A 371 3.98 11.63 17.78
CA VAL A 371 5.26 11.22 18.33
C VAL A 371 6.23 10.90 17.20
N GLY A 372 7.48 11.36 17.34
CA GLY A 372 8.52 11.06 16.36
C GLY A 372 8.50 11.96 15.12
N THR A 373 9.23 11.54 14.09
CA THR A 373 9.54 12.36 12.90
C THR A 373 9.11 11.73 11.59
N GLU A 374 8.34 10.64 11.65
CA GLU A 374 7.83 9.92 10.48
C GLU A 374 7.05 10.87 9.57
N LYS A 375 7.16 10.63 8.26
CA LYS A 375 6.53 11.49 7.25
C LYS A 375 5.05 11.15 7.11
N ASN A 376 4.23 12.19 6.92
CA ASN A 376 2.80 12.02 6.69
C ASN A 376 2.58 11.45 5.28
N VAL A 377 1.59 10.56 5.15
CA VAL A 377 1.05 10.15 3.85
C VAL A 377 -0.29 10.85 3.65
N VAL A 378 -0.58 11.30 2.43
CA VAL A 378 -1.87 11.92 2.09
C VAL A 378 -2.49 11.17 0.91
N VAL A 379 -3.71 10.71 1.08
CA VAL A 379 -4.51 9.99 0.10
C VAL A 379 -5.77 10.80 -0.18
N GLY A 380 -5.90 11.26 -1.42
CA GLY A 380 -7.02 12.08 -1.87
C GLY A 380 -7.69 11.50 -3.11
N PRO A 381 -8.76 10.70 -2.99
CA PRO A 381 -9.57 10.29 -4.13
C PRO A 381 -10.32 11.48 -4.75
N SER A 382 -10.40 11.53 -6.08
CA SER A 382 -11.19 12.54 -6.82
C SER A 382 -10.83 13.99 -6.42
N MET A 383 -11.82 14.80 -5.99
CA MET A 383 -11.62 16.17 -5.50
C MET A 383 -10.59 16.24 -4.36
N GLY A 384 -10.54 15.23 -3.49
CA GLY A 384 -9.55 15.12 -2.42
C GLY A 384 -8.10 15.18 -2.93
N GLY A 385 -7.83 14.70 -4.14
CA GLY A 385 -6.50 14.77 -4.76
C GLY A 385 -6.10 16.20 -5.13
N LEU A 386 -7.05 17.01 -5.61
CA LEU A 386 -6.83 18.42 -5.90
C LEU A 386 -6.64 19.24 -4.62
N ILE A 387 -7.44 18.94 -3.59
CA ILE A 387 -7.31 19.51 -2.24
C ILE A 387 -5.91 19.21 -1.69
N SER A 388 -5.50 17.94 -1.72
CA SER A 388 -4.18 17.49 -1.26
C SER A 388 -3.05 18.22 -1.99
N ARG A 389 -3.11 18.26 -3.32
CA ARG A 389 -2.07 18.90 -4.14
C ARG A 389 -1.97 20.41 -3.87
N TYR A 390 -3.10 21.09 -3.67
CA TYR A 390 -3.10 22.50 -3.33
C TYR A 390 -2.50 22.72 -1.94
N ALA A 391 -2.94 21.96 -0.94
CA ALA A 391 -2.48 22.07 0.44
C ALA A 391 -0.96 21.84 0.59
N LEU A 392 -0.42 20.82 -0.10
CA LEU A 392 1.01 20.48 -0.04
C LEU A 392 1.91 21.46 -0.82
N ARG A 393 1.33 22.31 -1.68
CA ARG A 393 2.06 23.37 -2.40
C ARG A 393 2.05 24.69 -1.63
N TYR A 394 1.05 24.91 -0.78
CA TYR A 394 0.90 26.10 0.05
C TYR A 394 2.00 26.17 1.11
#